data_AF-A0A9P9CSS8-F1
#
_entry.id   AF-A0A9P9CSS8-F1
#
_cell.length_a   1.000
_cell.length_b   1.000
_cell.length_c   1.000
_cell.angle_alpha   90.00
_cell.angle_beta   90.00
_cell.angle_gamma   90.00
#
_symmetry.space_group_name_H-M   'P 1'
#
loop_
_entity.id
_entity.type
_entity.pdbx_description
1 polymer ?
#
loop_
_entity_poly.entity_id
_entity_poly.type
_entity_poly.pdbx_seq_one_letter_code
_entity_poly.pdbx_strand_id
1 'polypeptide(L)'
;AAFTLAAVCRRWRELSLESPRLWCDVQFNTSKARRGILSQYISLMLSRSNDLSLNVVTHCGEPEGSVCERSYTTFSKLVPRVRKLHVDLVAVGTPQSTSYSVLGGLLHSTPRLEICSIYCEHNDWDLVEIDEADYFLPDAPILRSLDV
;
A
#
# COMPACT_ATOMS: atom_id res chain seq x y z
N ALA A 1 -5.75 -13.74 0.79
CA ALA A 1 -6.57 -14.88 0.30
C ALA A 1 -5.79 -15.87 -0.58
N ALA A 2 -5.08 -15.42 -1.65
CA ALA A 2 -4.40 -16.32 -2.61
C ALA A 2 -3.45 -17.36 -1.97
N PHE A 3 -2.60 -16.92 -1.03
CA PHE A 3 -1.65 -17.83 -0.37
C PHE A 3 -2.35 -18.94 0.42
N THR A 4 -3.45 -18.63 1.09
CA THR A 4 -4.26 -19.61 1.83
C THR A 4 -4.82 -20.66 0.89
N LEU A 5 -5.39 -20.24 -0.24
CA LEU A 5 -5.91 -21.16 -1.26
C LEU A 5 -4.79 -22.05 -1.83
N ALA A 6 -3.63 -21.46 -2.14
CA ALA A 6 -2.49 -22.17 -2.69
C ALA A 6 -1.83 -23.17 -1.71
N ALA A 7 -2.13 -23.07 -0.41
CA ALA A 7 -1.61 -23.94 0.63
C ALA A 7 -2.47 -25.19 0.87
N VAL A 8 -3.74 -25.22 0.45
CA VAL A 8 -4.70 -26.30 0.77
C VAL A 8 -4.28 -27.65 0.19
N CYS A 9 -4.17 -27.74 -1.13
CA CYS A 9 -3.75 -28.95 -1.82
C CYS A 9 -3.11 -28.60 -3.17
N ARG A 10 -2.49 -29.59 -3.84
CA ARG A 10 -1.83 -29.38 -5.14
C ARG A 10 -2.78 -28.78 -6.19
N ARG A 11 -4.01 -29.29 -6.28
CA ARG A 11 -5.00 -28.81 -7.25
C ARG A 11 -5.36 -27.35 -7.02
N TRP A 12 -5.56 -26.95 -5.77
CA TRP A 12 -5.90 -25.56 -5.42
C TRP A 12 -4.73 -24.61 -5.65
N ARG A 13 -3.50 -25.10 -5.44
CA ARG A 13 -2.29 -24.37 -5.82
C ARG A 13 -2.25 -24.08 -7.31
N GLU A 14 -2.43 -25.10 -8.15
CA GLU A 14 -2.46 -24.93 -9.61
C GLU A 14 -3.53 -23.91 -10.03
N LEU A 15 -4.76 -24.06 -9.53
CA LEU A 15 -5.85 -23.11 -9.80
C LEU A 15 -5.55 -21.69 -9.31
N SER A 16 -4.89 -21.56 -8.15
CA SER A 16 -4.52 -20.25 -7.61
C SER A 16 -3.46 -19.59 -8.49
N LEU A 17 -2.49 -20.35 -8.99
CA LEU A 17 -1.43 -19.83 -9.86
C LEU A 17 -1.94 -19.45 -11.26
N GLU A 18 -2.98 -20.12 -11.74
CA GLU A 18 -3.64 -19.87 -13.04
C GLU A 18 -4.66 -18.72 -13.00
N SER A 19 -4.97 -18.17 -11.82
CA SER A 19 -5.98 -17.12 -11.65
C SER A 19 -5.37 -15.80 -11.17
N PRO A 20 -4.93 -14.91 -12.09
CA PRO A 20 -4.31 -13.63 -11.74
C PRO A 20 -5.17 -12.73 -10.83
N ARG A 21 -6.49 -12.85 -10.93
CA ARG A 21 -7.43 -12.07 -10.12
C ARG A 21 -7.27 -12.30 -8.61
N LEU A 22 -6.86 -13.50 -8.20
CA LEU A 22 -6.65 -13.81 -6.78
C LEU A 22 -5.48 -13.02 -6.16
N TRP A 23 -4.58 -12.50 -7.00
CA TRP A 23 -3.37 -11.80 -6.60
C TRP A 23 -3.50 -10.28 -6.71
N CYS A 24 -4.70 -9.76 -7.00
CA CYS A 24 -4.94 -8.33 -7.14
C CYS A 24 -5.16 -7.62 -5.78
N ASP A 25 -5.50 -8.37 -4.73
CA ASP A 25 -5.67 -7.84 -3.38
C ASP A 25 -4.35 -7.99 -2.60
N VAL A 26 -3.63 -6.89 -2.49
CA VAL A 26 -2.32 -6.79 -1.85
C VAL A 26 -2.48 -6.18 -0.48
N GLN A 27 -2.19 -6.95 0.57
CA GLN A 27 -2.24 -6.46 1.95
C GLN A 27 -0.91 -6.70 2.65
N PHE A 28 -0.37 -5.68 3.29
CA PHE A 28 0.83 -5.82 4.11
C PHE A 28 0.88 -4.77 5.20
N ASN A 29 1.77 -5.01 6.17
CA ASN A 29 2.02 -4.12 7.29
C ASN A 29 3.51 -3.80 7.30
N THR A 30 3.86 -2.52 7.17
CA THR A 30 5.26 -2.09 7.06
C THR A 30 6.02 -2.20 8.39
N SER A 31 5.33 -2.06 9.53
CA SER A 31 5.95 -2.17 10.85
C SER A 31 6.24 -3.63 11.24
N LYS A 32 5.46 -4.59 10.75
CA LYS A 32 5.64 -6.03 11.02
C LYS A 32 6.51 -6.75 10.00
N ALA A 33 6.76 -6.14 8.84
CA ALA A 33 7.49 -6.81 7.77
C ALA A 33 9.00 -6.84 8.04
N ARG A 34 9.58 -8.05 8.07
CA ARG A 34 11.04 -8.19 8.05
C ARG A 34 11.61 -7.66 6.74
N ARG A 35 12.74 -6.97 6.81
CA ARG A 35 13.48 -6.43 5.65
C ARG A 35 13.67 -7.52 4.58
N GLY A 36 13.42 -7.17 3.31
CA GLY A 36 13.54 -8.10 2.16
C GLY A 36 12.31 -8.98 1.90
N ILE A 37 11.62 -9.45 2.95
CA ILE A 37 10.41 -10.29 2.79
C ILE A 37 9.28 -9.51 2.12
N LEU A 38 9.06 -8.25 2.51
CA LEU A 38 8.05 -7.39 1.89
C LEU A 38 8.30 -7.20 0.38
N SER A 39 9.56 -7.02 0.00
CA SER A 39 9.92 -6.81 -1.41
C SER A 39 9.70 -8.07 -2.25
N GLN A 40 10.03 -9.24 -1.71
CA GLN A 40 9.73 -10.52 -2.34
C GLN A 40 8.23 -10.77 -2.44
N TYR A 41 7.48 -10.46 -1.38
CA TYR A 41 6.02 -10.56 -1.36
C TYR A 41 5.40 -9.68 -2.44
N ILE A 42 5.73 -8.39 -2.49
CA ILE A 42 5.18 -7.46 -3.49
C ILE A 42 5.58 -7.87 -4.91
N SER A 43 6.84 -8.27 -5.12
CA SER A 43 7.29 -8.75 -6.44
C SER A 43 6.52 -9.99 -6.88
N LEU A 44 6.25 -10.92 -5.96
CA LEU A 44 5.45 -12.10 -6.23
C LEU A 44 4.01 -11.72 -6.59
N MET A 45 3.36 -10.87 -5.80
CA MET A 45 1.99 -10.38 -6.08
C MET A 45 1.90 -9.71 -7.46
N LEU A 46 2.87 -8.86 -7.81
CA LEU A 46 2.95 -8.21 -9.11
C LEU A 46 3.10 -9.21 -10.26
N SER A 47 4.00 -10.19 -10.13
CA SER A 47 4.22 -11.22 -11.15
C SER A 47 2.99 -12.08 -11.40
N ARG A 48 2.19 -12.33 -10.35
CA ARG A 48 1.02 -13.20 -10.40
C ARG A 48 -0.25 -12.49 -10.84
N SER A 49 -0.38 -11.20 -10.54
CA SER A 49 -1.51 -10.38 -10.96
C SER A 49 -1.43 -9.91 -12.43
N ASN A 50 -0.31 -10.18 -13.11
CA ASN A 50 -0.06 -9.80 -14.50
C ASN A 50 -0.15 -8.28 -14.74
N ASP A 51 -1.10 -7.79 -15.55
CA ASP A 51 -1.34 -6.35 -15.80
C ASP A 51 -2.62 -5.81 -15.13
N LEU A 52 -3.28 -6.65 -14.33
CA LEU A 52 -4.54 -6.30 -13.68
C LEU A 52 -4.34 -5.16 -12.67
N SER A 53 -5.38 -4.36 -12.49
CA SER A 53 -5.40 -3.33 -11.47
C SER A 53 -5.43 -3.93 -10.07
N LEU A 54 -4.79 -3.26 -9.12
CA LEU A 54 -4.56 -3.74 -7.76
C LEU A 54 -5.41 -2.99 -6.75
N ASN A 55 -5.87 -3.71 -5.73
CA ASN A 55 -6.38 -3.15 -4.49
C ASN A 55 -5.28 -3.30 -3.44
N VAL A 56 -4.80 -2.19 -2.91
CA VAL A 56 -3.69 -2.16 -1.94
C VAL A 56 -4.22 -1.71 -0.60
N VAL A 57 -3.98 -2.51 0.43
CA VAL A 57 -4.22 -2.19 1.83
C VAL A 57 -2.88 -2.20 2.55
N THR A 58 -2.46 -1.06 3.07
CA THR A 58 -1.21 -0.95 3.82
C THR A 58 -1.47 -0.45 5.23
N HIS A 59 -0.86 -1.11 6.20
CA HIS A 59 -0.79 -0.62 7.57
C HIS A 59 0.62 -0.05 7.77
N CYS A 60 0.69 1.27 7.90
CA CYS A 60 1.91 2.03 8.10
C CYS A 60 2.03 2.36 9.59
N GLY A 61 3.07 1.85 10.25
CA GLY A 61 3.44 2.29 11.59
C GLY A 61 4.90 2.69 11.62
N GLU A 62 5.29 3.52 12.59
CA GLU A 62 6.70 3.84 12.79
C GLU A 62 7.45 2.54 13.13
N PRO A 63 8.41 2.13 12.30
CA PRO A 63 9.38 1.14 12.74
C PRO A 63 10.35 1.84 13.69
N GLU A 64 10.68 1.18 14.79
CA GLU A 64 11.85 1.55 15.61
C GLU A 64 13.11 1.55 14.70
N GLY A 65 13.42 2.70 14.09
CA GLY A 65 14.58 2.93 13.21
C GLY A 65 14.32 2.86 11.70
N SER A 66 14.38 4.02 11.02
CA SER A 66 14.77 4.28 9.61
C SER A 66 14.27 3.37 8.45
N VAL A 67 13.24 2.53 8.61
CA VAL A 67 12.75 1.63 7.52
C VAL A 67 12.01 2.37 6.38
N CYS A 68 11.90 3.70 6.43
CA CYS A 68 11.10 4.46 5.46
C CYS A 68 11.65 4.35 4.03
N GLU A 69 12.95 4.60 3.81
CA GLU A 69 13.47 4.90 2.47
C GLU A 69 13.39 3.73 1.45
N ARG A 70 13.66 2.49 1.88
CA ARG A 70 13.63 1.33 0.97
C ARG A 70 12.24 0.77 0.73
N SER A 71 11.32 1.02 1.66
CA SER A 71 9.93 0.61 1.49
C SER A 71 9.36 1.30 0.25
N TYR A 72 9.64 2.59 0.05
CA TYR A 72 9.27 3.35 -1.17
C TYR A 72 9.55 2.65 -2.47
N THR A 73 10.78 2.16 -2.64
CA THR A 73 11.20 1.53 -3.91
C THR A 73 10.40 0.28 -4.25
N THR A 74 9.78 -0.34 -3.23
CA THR A 74 8.90 -1.49 -3.42
C THR A 74 7.47 -1.03 -3.68
N PHE A 75 6.98 -0.02 -2.96
CA PHE A 75 5.65 0.56 -3.19
C PHE A 75 5.50 1.21 -4.57
N SER A 76 6.52 1.91 -5.05
CA SER A 76 6.50 2.57 -6.35
C SER A 76 6.27 1.60 -7.52
N LYS A 77 6.55 0.30 -7.33
CA LYS A 77 6.24 -0.74 -8.31
C LYS A 77 4.74 -1.09 -8.38
N LEU A 78 4.01 -0.89 -7.29
CA LEU A 78 2.56 -1.10 -7.22
C LEU A 78 1.81 0.08 -7.84
N VAL A 79 2.30 1.30 -7.55
CA VAL A 79 1.68 2.60 -7.85
C VAL A 79 1.01 2.70 -9.23
N PRO A 80 1.66 2.34 -10.37
CA PRO A 80 1.05 2.46 -11.70
C PRO A 80 -0.20 1.60 -11.92
N ARG A 81 -0.38 0.56 -11.09
CA ARG A 81 -1.46 -0.42 -11.20
C ARG A 81 -2.47 -0.29 -10.07
N VAL A 82 -2.26 0.57 -9.09
CA VAL A 82 -3.19 0.74 -7.97
C VAL A 82 -4.48 1.37 -8.48
N ARG A 83 -5.59 0.70 -8.22
CA ARG A 83 -6.94 1.19 -8.46
C ARG A 83 -7.64 1.59 -7.17
N LYS A 84 -7.42 0.82 -6.11
CA LYS A 84 -7.92 1.16 -4.77
C LYS A 84 -6.75 1.16 -3.80
N LEU A 85 -6.63 2.21 -3.02
CA LEU A 85 -5.63 2.37 -1.99
C LEU A 85 -6.32 2.60 -0.66
N HIS A 86 -5.98 1.78 0.34
CA HIS A 86 -6.35 1.97 1.73
C HIS A 86 -5.08 2.04 2.57
N VAL A 87 -4.92 3.12 3.33
CA VAL A 87 -3.74 3.37 4.17
C VAL A 87 -4.20 3.54 5.62
N ASP A 88 -3.87 2.58 6.47
CA ASP A 88 -4.00 2.72 7.92
C ASP A 88 -2.70 3.29 8.48
N LEU A 89 -2.73 4.50 9.01
CA LEU A 89 -1.65 5.16 9.73
C LEU A 89 -1.81 4.87 11.23
N VAL A 90 -0.85 4.11 11.76
CA VAL A 90 -0.76 3.82 13.20
C VAL A 90 0.36 4.67 13.78
N ALA A 91 0.01 5.75 14.46
CA ALA A 91 0.98 6.59 15.16
C ALA A 91 1.53 5.81 16.37
N VAL A 92 2.85 5.75 16.50
CA VAL A 92 3.50 5.16 17.67
C VAL A 92 4.36 6.23 18.34
N GLY A 93 3.79 6.90 19.34
CA GLY A 93 4.54 7.47 20.46
C GLY A 93 5.40 8.73 20.23
N THR A 94 5.63 9.24 19.02
CA THR A 94 6.29 10.55 18.84
C THR A 94 5.64 11.43 17.77
N PRO A 95 5.35 12.71 18.06
CA PRO A 95 4.59 13.60 17.17
C PRO A 95 5.45 14.28 16.08
N GLN A 96 6.51 13.67 15.54
CA GLN A 96 7.39 14.37 14.59
C GLN A 96 7.62 13.63 13.25
N SER A 97 6.90 14.16 12.25
CA SER A 97 7.30 14.41 10.85
C SER A 97 7.68 13.26 9.90
N THR A 98 7.88 12.02 10.35
CA THR A 98 8.38 10.97 9.43
C THR A 98 7.31 10.18 8.67
N SER A 99 6.07 10.14 9.16
CA SER A 99 5.00 9.26 8.65
C SER A 99 4.46 9.66 7.26
N TYR A 100 4.56 10.94 6.90
CA TYR A 100 3.94 11.50 5.67
C TYR A 100 4.72 11.25 4.39
N SER A 101 6.01 10.90 4.52
CA SER A 101 6.82 10.57 3.35
C SER A 101 6.20 9.41 2.54
N VAL A 102 5.50 8.46 3.21
CA VAL A 102 4.94 7.24 2.59
C VAL A 102 3.83 7.61 1.61
N LEU A 103 2.99 8.55 2.02
CA LEU A 103 1.98 9.14 1.16
C LEU A 103 2.68 9.89 0.03
N GLY A 104 3.63 10.78 0.32
CA GLY A 104 4.42 11.48 -0.70
C GLY A 104 4.81 10.59 -1.89
N GLY A 105 5.48 9.46 -1.66
CA GLY A 105 5.86 8.54 -2.74
C GLY A 105 4.71 7.84 -3.49
N LEU A 106 3.54 7.68 -2.86
CA LEU A 106 2.33 7.14 -3.48
C LEU A 106 1.63 8.20 -4.36
N LEU A 107 1.75 9.48 -4.04
CA LEU A 107 0.94 10.53 -4.67
C LEU A 107 1.49 11.04 -6.01
N HIS A 108 2.73 10.71 -6.39
CA HIS A 108 3.41 11.28 -7.56
C HIS A 108 3.11 10.61 -8.91
N SER A 109 2.41 9.45 -8.98
CA SER A 109 2.05 8.85 -10.30
C SER A 109 1.03 7.71 -10.21
N THR A 110 -0.22 8.00 -9.86
CA THR A 110 -1.28 6.98 -9.71
C THR A 110 -2.37 7.08 -10.78
N PRO A 111 -2.04 6.83 -12.07
CA PRO A 111 -2.94 7.11 -13.20
C PRO A 111 -4.23 6.27 -13.19
N ARG A 112 -4.26 5.19 -12.42
CA ARG A 112 -5.37 4.25 -12.33
C ARG A 112 -6.15 4.32 -11.01
N LEU A 113 -5.77 5.21 -10.09
CA LEU A 113 -6.37 5.28 -8.77
C LEU A 113 -7.78 5.85 -8.84
N GLU A 114 -8.75 5.05 -8.43
CA GLU A 114 -10.18 5.39 -8.39
C GLU A 114 -10.64 5.71 -6.97
N ILE A 115 -10.07 5.05 -5.96
CA ILE A 115 -10.47 5.17 -4.56
C ILE A 115 -9.21 5.25 -3.70
N CYS A 116 -9.12 6.30 -2.90
CA CYS A 116 -8.12 6.45 -1.86
C CYS A 116 -8.82 6.62 -0.51
N SER A 117 -8.46 5.82 0.46
CA SER A 117 -8.94 5.97 1.84
C SER A 117 -7.74 5.95 2.77
N ILE A 118 -7.58 7.01 3.55
CA ILE A 118 -6.54 7.15 4.55
C ILE A 118 -7.26 7.15 5.91
N TYR A 119 -6.78 6.36 6.85
CA TYR A 119 -7.31 6.30 8.21
C TYR A 119 -6.16 6.53 9.17
N CYS A 120 -6.35 7.42 10.14
CA CYS A 120 -5.39 7.69 11.19
C CYS A 120 -6.00 7.34 12.55
N GLU A 121 -5.36 6.44 13.31
CA GLU A 121 -5.91 5.92 14.57
C GLU A 121 -5.83 6.94 15.73
N HIS A 122 -5.17 8.09 15.56
CA HIS A 122 -5.10 9.14 16.59
C HIS A 122 -5.81 10.41 16.17
N ASN A 123 -6.65 10.93 17.09
CA ASN A 123 -7.40 12.19 16.94
C ASN A 123 -6.52 13.46 16.99
N ASP A 124 -5.19 13.34 17.05
CA ASP A 124 -4.26 14.47 17.00
C ASP A 124 -4.07 14.99 15.56
N TRP A 125 -5.17 15.13 14.80
CA TRP A 125 -5.17 15.89 13.55
C TRP A 125 -4.70 17.34 13.78
N ASP A 126 -4.87 17.86 15.01
CA ASP A 126 -4.42 19.18 15.43
C ASP A 126 -2.88 19.37 15.40
N LEU A 127 -2.10 18.28 15.38
CA LEU A 127 -0.63 18.33 15.24
C LEU A 127 -0.15 18.11 13.82
N VAL A 128 -1.07 17.86 12.89
CA VAL A 128 -0.73 17.68 11.49
C VAL A 128 -1.05 18.96 10.74
N GLU A 129 -0.07 19.87 10.68
CA GLU A 129 -0.02 20.88 9.62
C GLU A 129 0.22 20.14 8.30
N ILE A 130 -0.84 19.53 7.75
CA ILE A 130 -0.83 19.02 6.39
C ILE A 130 -1.00 20.24 5.51
N ASP A 131 0.07 20.64 4.83
CA ASP A 131 -0.02 21.71 3.84
C ASP A 131 -1.05 21.29 2.79
N GLU A 132 -2.05 22.12 2.51
CA GLU A 132 -3.09 21.82 1.51
C GLU A 132 -2.47 21.48 0.13
N ALA A 133 -1.24 21.93 -0.11
CA ALA A 133 -0.44 21.61 -1.28
C ALA A 133 0.00 20.12 -1.36
N ASP A 134 0.12 19.41 -0.24
CA ASP A 134 0.53 17.99 -0.19
C ASP A 134 -0.63 17.02 -0.51
N TYR A 135 -1.88 17.51 -0.53
CA TYR A 135 -3.07 16.71 -0.85
C TYR A 135 -3.33 16.55 -2.34
N PHE A 136 -2.69 17.35 -3.18
CA PHE A 136 -2.88 17.20 -4.61
C PHE A 136 -2.17 15.92 -5.05
N LEU A 137 -2.96 14.87 -5.27
CA LEU A 137 -2.67 13.74 -6.15
C LEU A 137 -2.64 14.27 -7.59
N PRO A 138 -1.54 14.87 -8.09
CA PRO A 138 -1.58 15.61 -9.35
C PRO A 138 -1.79 14.64 -10.51
N ASP A 139 -1.46 13.36 -10.28
CA ASP A 139 -1.40 12.29 -11.27
C ASP A 139 -2.44 11.18 -11.02
N ALA A 140 -3.57 11.49 -10.37
CA ALA A 140 -4.72 10.59 -10.22
C ALA A 140 -5.97 11.12 -10.96
N PRO A 141 -5.94 11.19 -12.31
CA PRO A 141 -6.99 11.85 -13.11
C PRO A 141 -8.38 11.17 -13.04
N ILE A 142 -8.44 9.94 -12.52
CA ILE A 142 -9.69 9.16 -12.42
C ILE A 142 -10.13 8.93 -10.98
N LEU A 143 -9.54 9.63 -10.01
CA LEU A 143 -9.90 9.54 -8.60
C LEU A 143 -11.37 9.96 -8.43
N ARG A 144 -12.16 9.08 -7.81
CA ARG A 144 -13.61 9.28 -7.60
C ARG A 144 -13.97 9.49 -6.13
N SER A 145 -13.17 8.92 -5.23
CA SER A 145 -13.40 8.96 -3.79
C SER A 145 -12.07 9.15 -3.07
N LEU A 146 -12.05 10.13 -2.17
CA LEU A 146 -10.96 10.39 -1.24
C LEU A 146 -11.57 10.49 0.15
N ASP A 147 -11.31 9.49 0.98
CA ASP A 147 -11.69 9.47 2.40
C ASP A 147 -10.41 9.66 3.21
N VAL A 148 -10.40 10.61 4.14
CA VAL A 148 -9.24 10.95 4.99
C VAL A 148 -9.70 11.05 6.44
#